data_AF-A0AAF0AVT9-F1
#
_entry.id   AF-A0AAF0AVT9-F1
#
_cell.length_a   1.000
_cell.length_b   1.000
_cell.length_c   1.000
_cell.angle_alpha   90.00
_cell.angle_beta   90.00
_cell.angle_gamma   90.00
#
_symmetry.space_group_name_H-M   'P 1'
#
loop_
_entity.id
_entity.type
_entity.pdbx_description
1 polymer ?
#
loop_
_entity_poly.entity_id
_entity_poly.type
_entity_poly.pdbx_seq_one_letter_code
_entity_poly.pdbx_strand_id
1 'polypeptide(L)'
;MSDIDDEEFEQLGLTALEQVEKTKTSVNQPQPIIPQKVSRVTAHAILVNFRQKGNPLLHHVRNVPWEYAEIVPDFVMGNGICSLFLSLKYHHLHPEYIYGRISRLGKAYNLRVMLVLVDVDNHQASIQELVKTSIVNQYTLVLAWSPEEAARYLETYKAYEHVTPTSIMEKPSMDYLSQVQTCLTSVRGINKSDSLTLLSQFGSLKGALSASREDLEQLEGWGPTKVNRFLEAAQQPFMSRSVIKNPESLSKEI
;
A
#
# COMPACT_ATOMS: atom_id res chain seq x y z
N MET A 1 55.73 -50.44 -25.32
CA MET A 1 54.33 -50.34 -24.87
C MET A 1 54.13 -51.53 -23.97
N SER A 2 54.40 -51.33 -22.68
CA SER A 2 54.09 -52.31 -21.63
C SER A 2 52.61 -52.15 -21.33
N ASP A 3 51.87 -53.24 -21.50
CA ASP A 3 50.46 -53.36 -21.16
C ASP A 3 50.31 -52.99 -19.67
N ILE A 4 49.47 -51.99 -19.40
CA ILE A 4 49.04 -51.66 -18.04
C ILE A 4 48.11 -52.80 -17.65
N ASP A 5 48.51 -53.60 -16.66
CA ASP A 5 47.73 -54.73 -16.18
C ASP A 5 46.37 -54.23 -15.68
N ASP A 6 45.28 -54.91 -16.07
CA ASP A 6 43.90 -54.55 -15.73
C ASP A 6 43.66 -54.43 -14.20
N GLU A 7 44.51 -55.06 -13.38
CA GLU A 7 44.51 -54.95 -11.92
C GLU A 7 44.98 -53.58 -11.41
N GLU A 8 45.87 -52.89 -12.12
CA GLU A 8 46.39 -51.57 -11.73
C GLU A 8 45.35 -50.47 -11.97
N PHE A 9 44.52 -50.62 -13.02
CA PHE A 9 43.43 -49.70 -13.35
C PHE A 9 42.25 -49.83 -12.36
N GLU A 10 41.92 -51.05 -11.93
CA GLU A 10 40.93 -51.32 -10.88
C GLU A 10 41.36 -50.76 -9.51
N GLN A 11 42.64 -50.90 -9.14
CA GLN A 11 43.18 -50.33 -7.90
C GLN A 11 43.17 -48.79 -7.90
N LEU A 12 43.46 -48.16 -9.03
CA LEU A 12 43.33 -46.70 -9.19
C LEU A 12 41.87 -46.23 -9.06
N GLY A 13 40.92 -47.01 -9.60
CA GLY A 13 39.48 -46.76 -9.47
C GLY A 13 38.96 -46.86 -8.03
N LEU A 14 39.36 -47.91 -7.30
CA LEU A 14 39.01 -48.12 -5.90
C LEU A 14 39.61 -47.04 -4.99
N THR A 15 40.85 -46.61 -5.25
CA THR A 15 41.52 -45.55 -4.48
C THR A 15 40.86 -44.19 -4.72
N ALA A 16 40.40 -43.91 -5.94
CA ALA A 16 39.64 -42.69 -6.26
C ALA A 16 38.26 -42.68 -5.59
N LEU A 17 37.59 -43.83 -5.48
CA LEU A 17 36.30 -43.95 -4.79
C LEU A 17 36.44 -43.83 -3.26
N GLU A 18 37.49 -44.40 -2.66
CA GLU A 18 37.78 -44.22 -1.23
C GLU A 18 38.12 -42.76 -0.87
N GLN A 19 38.78 -42.02 -1.75
CA GLN A 19 39.05 -40.59 -1.53
C GLN A 19 37.77 -39.75 -1.61
N VAL A 20 36.82 -40.12 -2.49
CA VAL A 20 35.49 -39.48 -2.56
C VAL A 20 34.63 -39.82 -1.32
N GLU A 21 34.76 -41.01 -0.75
CA GLU A 21 34.08 -41.40 0.49
C GLU A 21 34.68 -40.76 1.75
N LYS A 22 36.01 -40.67 1.85
CA LYS A 22 36.70 -40.00 2.97
C LYS A 22 36.46 -38.48 3.01
N THR A 23 36.08 -37.87 1.88
CA THR A 23 35.71 -36.45 1.81
C THR A 23 34.24 -36.19 2.19
N LYS A 24 33.40 -37.23 2.32
CA LYS A 24 31.97 -37.12 2.67
C LYS A 24 31.68 -37.23 4.18
N THR A 25 32.66 -37.57 5.03
CA THR A 25 32.43 -37.84 6.46
C THR A 25 32.86 -36.72 7.42
N SER A 26 33.39 -35.58 6.96
CA SER A 26 33.50 -34.36 7.76
C SER A 26 32.26 -33.48 7.55
N VAL A 27 31.20 -33.87 8.25
CA VAL A 27 29.90 -33.19 8.31
C VAL A 27 30.03 -31.83 9.00
N ASN A 28 29.54 -30.78 8.33
CA ASN A 28 28.70 -29.79 8.99
C ASN A 28 27.41 -29.67 8.16
N GLN A 29 26.34 -30.32 8.63
CA GLN A 29 25.03 -30.32 7.98
C GLN A 29 24.52 -28.88 7.84
N PRO A 30 24.04 -28.42 6.66
CA PRO A 30 23.16 -27.26 6.64
C PRO A 30 21.85 -27.68 7.31
N GLN A 31 21.65 -27.21 8.54
CA GLN A 31 20.36 -27.27 9.22
C GLN A 31 19.27 -26.67 8.32
N PRO A 32 18.00 -27.12 8.43
CA PRO A 32 16.90 -26.41 7.80
C PRO A 32 17.01 -24.93 8.17
N ILE A 33 17.03 -24.04 7.18
CA ILE A 33 17.04 -22.60 7.39
C ILE A 33 15.67 -22.26 7.99
N ILE A 34 15.58 -22.39 9.32
CA ILE A 34 14.57 -21.71 10.10
C ILE A 34 14.81 -20.23 9.80
N PRO A 35 13.81 -19.44 9.38
CA PRO A 35 13.99 -18.02 9.19
C PRO A 35 14.46 -17.45 10.53
N GLN A 36 15.75 -17.17 10.63
CA GLN A 36 16.33 -16.56 11.82
C GLN A 36 15.71 -15.17 11.89
N LYS A 37 14.84 -14.99 12.87
CA LYS A 37 14.44 -13.66 13.33
C LYS A 37 15.74 -12.97 13.74
N VAL A 38 16.23 -12.09 12.87
CA VAL A 38 17.44 -11.29 13.10
C VAL A 38 17.32 -10.68 14.49
N SER A 39 18.21 -11.11 15.40
CA SER A 39 18.14 -10.79 16.84
C SER A 39 18.58 -9.37 17.16
N ARG A 40 18.96 -8.58 16.16
CA ARG A 40 19.22 -7.15 16.24
C ARG A 40 18.71 -6.47 14.99
N VAL A 41 17.41 -6.25 14.91
CA VAL A 41 16.94 -5.07 14.16
C VAL A 41 17.39 -3.89 15.02
N THR A 42 18.42 -3.14 14.63
CA THR A 42 18.55 -1.77 15.16
C THR A 42 17.22 -1.12 14.86
N ALA A 43 16.44 -0.82 15.90
CA ALA A 43 15.01 -0.54 15.79
C ALA A 43 14.68 0.58 14.77
N HIS A 44 15.68 1.41 14.42
CA HIS A 44 15.52 2.60 13.60
C HIS A 44 16.13 2.52 12.19
N ALA A 45 16.73 1.39 11.77
CA ALA A 45 17.37 1.28 10.46
C ALA A 45 16.61 0.36 9.48
N ILE A 46 16.77 0.63 8.17
CA ILE A 46 16.37 -0.29 7.10
C ILE A 46 17.46 -1.36 6.98
N LEU A 47 17.07 -2.64 7.05
CA LEU A 47 18.00 -3.73 6.77
C LEU A 47 18.03 -3.99 5.27
N VAL A 48 19.23 -3.98 4.70
CA VAL A 48 19.48 -4.13 3.27
C VAL A 48 20.16 -5.47 3.03
N ASN A 49 19.67 -6.24 2.08
CA ASN A 49 20.32 -7.49 1.70
C ASN A 49 21.66 -7.21 1.01
N PHE A 50 22.69 -8.01 1.29
CA PHE A 50 23.98 -7.93 0.57
C PHE A 50 23.85 -8.04 -0.95
N ARG A 51 22.78 -8.70 -1.44
CA ARG A 51 22.45 -8.76 -2.88
C ARG A 51 22.12 -7.41 -3.51
N GLN A 52 21.74 -6.42 -2.71
CA GLN A 52 21.47 -5.05 -3.16
C GLN A 52 22.73 -4.17 -3.15
N LYS A 53 23.90 -4.75 -2.87
CA LYS A 53 25.17 -4.04 -2.97
C LYS A 53 25.37 -3.51 -4.40
N GLY A 54 25.62 -2.21 -4.51
CA GLY A 54 25.77 -1.52 -5.81
C GLY A 54 24.44 -1.08 -6.45
N ASN A 55 23.30 -1.29 -5.80
CA ASN A 55 22.04 -0.75 -6.28
C ASN A 55 22.03 0.78 -6.14
N PRO A 56 21.84 1.55 -7.23
CA PRO A 56 21.89 3.02 -7.19
C PRO A 56 20.85 3.65 -6.26
N LEU A 57 19.73 2.97 -5.97
CA LEU A 57 18.70 3.48 -5.07
C LEU A 57 19.25 3.74 -3.66
N LEU A 58 20.26 2.99 -3.22
CA LEU A 58 20.87 3.16 -1.90
C LEU A 58 21.53 4.54 -1.71
N HIS A 59 21.97 5.20 -2.78
CA HIS A 59 22.52 6.56 -2.73
C HIS A 59 21.46 7.64 -2.43
N HIS A 60 20.19 7.29 -2.61
CA HIS A 60 19.06 8.17 -2.41
C HIS A 60 18.35 7.94 -1.07
N VAL A 61 18.67 6.87 -0.33
CA VAL A 61 18.19 6.65 1.04
C VAL A 61 19.04 7.50 2.00
N ARG A 62 18.51 8.65 2.42
CA ARG A 62 19.21 9.68 3.22
C ARG A 62 18.48 10.07 4.49
N ASN A 63 17.15 9.94 4.52
CA ASN A 63 16.31 10.35 5.64
C ASN A 63 16.25 9.31 6.75
N VAL A 64 16.71 8.09 6.48
CA VAL A 64 16.62 6.94 7.38
C VAL A 64 17.95 6.17 7.32
N PRO A 65 18.54 5.75 8.45
CA PRO A 65 19.74 4.94 8.43
C PRO A 65 19.47 3.56 7.83
N TRP A 66 20.47 2.97 7.20
CA TRP A 66 20.37 1.61 6.68
C TRP A 66 21.68 0.85 6.89
N GLU A 67 21.58 -0.47 7.04
CA GLU A 67 22.73 -1.34 7.24
C GLU A 67 22.56 -2.65 6.45
N TYR A 68 23.68 -3.27 6.08
CA TYR A 68 23.62 -4.58 5.43
C TYR A 68 23.36 -5.68 6.45
N ALA A 69 22.47 -6.60 6.12
CA ALA A 69 22.15 -7.76 6.93
C ALA A 69 21.91 -9.00 6.07
N GLU A 70 22.10 -10.18 6.66
CA GLU A 70 21.71 -11.44 6.07
C GLU A 70 20.21 -11.66 6.26
N ILE A 71 19.44 -11.27 5.25
CA ILE A 71 17.97 -11.35 5.23
C ILE A 71 17.51 -12.07 3.97
N VAL A 72 16.28 -12.60 3.98
CA VAL A 72 15.66 -13.21 2.80
C VAL A 72 15.14 -12.18 1.79
N PRO A 73 14.36 -11.14 2.18
CA PRO A 73 13.93 -10.08 1.26
C PRO A 73 15.09 -9.18 0.86
N ASP A 74 14.85 -8.22 -0.03
CA ASP A 74 15.87 -7.24 -0.44
C ASP A 74 15.98 -6.11 0.59
N PHE A 75 14.85 -5.72 1.17
CA PHE A 75 14.76 -4.71 2.22
C PHE A 75 13.82 -5.14 3.34
N VAL A 76 14.18 -4.84 4.59
CA VAL A 76 13.27 -4.90 5.75
C VAL A 76 13.13 -3.48 6.29
N MET A 77 11.90 -2.97 6.27
CA MET A 77 11.56 -1.60 6.67
C MET A 77 10.86 -1.55 8.04
N GLY A 78 10.67 -2.68 8.70
CA GLY A 78 10.06 -2.76 10.02
C GLY A 78 9.82 -4.20 10.44
N ASN A 79 9.37 -4.43 11.68
CA ASN A 79 9.24 -5.77 12.26
C ASN A 79 8.34 -6.72 11.43
N GLY A 80 7.34 -6.19 10.71
CA GLY A 80 6.43 -6.96 9.86
C GLY A 80 6.38 -6.50 8.41
N ILE A 81 7.34 -5.67 7.97
CA ILE A 81 7.31 -5.00 6.67
C ILE A 81 8.60 -5.31 5.89
N CYS A 82 8.45 -5.88 4.70
CA CYS A 82 9.58 -6.16 3.81
C CYS A 82 9.29 -5.75 2.38
N SER A 83 10.34 -5.59 1.59
CA SER A 83 10.26 -5.35 0.14
C SER A 83 11.16 -6.30 -0.65
N LEU A 84 10.64 -6.76 -1.79
CA LEU A 84 11.43 -7.30 -2.89
C LEU A 84 11.60 -6.22 -3.95
N PHE A 85 12.82 -6.06 -4.46
CA PHE A 85 13.14 -5.08 -5.49
C PHE A 85 13.34 -5.75 -6.84
N LEU A 86 12.73 -5.17 -7.87
CA LEU A 86 12.81 -5.66 -9.24
C LEU A 86 12.90 -4.48 -10.22
N SER A 87 13.94 -4.46 -11.06
CA SER A 87 13.95 -3.59 -12.24
C SER A 87 13.22 -4.30 -13.39
N LEU A 88 12.42 -3.58 -14.16
CA LEU A 88 11.74 -4.15 -15.33
C LEU A 88 12.74 -4.58 -16.40
N LYS A 89 13.82 -3.82 -16.58
CA LYS A 89 14.93 -4.22 -17.44
C LYS A 89 15.48 -5.57 -17.01
N TYR A 90 15.73 -5.77 -15.71
CA TYR A 90 16.19 -7.08 -15.21
C TYR A 90 15.14 -8.18 -15.37
N HIS A 91 13.86 -7.87 -15.16
CA HIS A 91 12.76 -8.80 -15.33
C HIS A 91 12.61 -9.30 -16.78
N HIS A 92 12.86 -8.44 -17.77
CA HIS A 92 12.88 -8.84 -19.18
C HIS A 92 13.99 -9.84 -19.49
N LEU A 93 15.16 -9.73 -18.85
CA LEU A 93 16.25 -10.70 -19.00
C LEU A 93 16.00 -12.00 -18.22
N HIS A 94 15.35 -11.90 -17.06
CA HIS A 94 15.17 -13.01 -16.13
C HIS A 94 13.74 -13.04 -15.55
N PRO A 95 12.73 -13.47 -16.34
CA PRO A 95 11.34 -13.49 -15.89
C PRO A 95 11.10 -14.40 -14.69
N GLU A 96 11.80 -15.54 -14.63
CA GLU A 96 11.69 -16.55 -13.54
C GLU A 96 12.21 -16.06 -12.18
N TYR A 97 13.03 -15.01 -12.18
CA TYR A 97 13.71 -14.52 -10.98
C TYR A 97 12.74 -14.21 -9.85
N ILE A 98 11.67 -13.46 -10.15
CA ILE A 98 10.75 -12.94 -9.13
C ILE A 98 9.96 -14.07 -8.45
N TYR A 99 9.57 -15.11 -9.21
CA TYR A 99 8.85 -16.27 -8.68
C TYR A 99 9.70 -17.04 -7.66
N GLY A 100 10.99 -17.24 -7.96
CA GLY A 100 11.93 -17.85 -7.00
C GLY A 100 12.12 -17.03 -5.73
N ARG A 101 12.12 -15.69 -5.84
CA ARG A 101 12.21 -14.79 -4.67
C ARG A 101 10.96 -14.85 -3.81
N ILE A 102 9.77 -14.84 -4.43
CA ILE A 102 8.48 -14.96 -3.74
C ILE A 102 8.41 -16.29 -2.99
N SER A 103 8.74 -17.40 -3.65
CA SER A 103 8.72 -18.74 -3.06
C SER A 103 9.62 -18.81 -1.82
N ARG A 104 10.85 -18.27 -1.91
CA ARG A 104 11.80 -18.27 -0.79
C ARG A 104 11.35 -17.39 0.38
N LEU A 105 10.69 -16.27 0.11
CA LEU A 105 10.21 -15.37 1.18
C LEU A 105 8.99 -15.93 1.90
N GLY A 106 8.08 -16.58 1.17
CA GLY A 106 6.87 -17.17 1.71
C GLY A 106 5.98 -16.15 2.45
N LYS A 107 5.51 -16.54 3.65
CA LYS A 107 4.61 -15.74 4.49
C LYS A 107 5.27 -15.18 5.75
N ALA A 108 6.58 -14.94 5.69
CA ALA A 108 7.37 -14.49 6.85
C ALA A 108 7.04 -13.07 7.33
N TYR A 109 6.39 -12.23 6.50
CA TYR A 109 6.06 -10.84 6.81
C TYR A 109 4.58 -10.55 6.54
N ASN A 110 3.99 -9.67 7.36
CA ASN A 110 2.59 -9.27 7.26
C ASN A 110 2.36 -8.37 6.04
N LEU A 111 3.20 -7.35 5.87
CA LEU A 111 3.20 -6.47 4.72
C LEU A 111 4.40 -6.80 3.83
N ARG A 112 4.11 -7.32 2.64
CA ARG A 112 5.10 -7.62 1.62
C ARG A 112 4.91 -6.68 0.45
N VAL A 113 5.91 -5.86 0.20
CA VAL A 113 5.94 -4.91 -0.92
C VAL A 113 6.73 -5.52 -2.07
N MET A 114 6.22 -5.37 -3.29
CA MET A 114 6.99 -5.59 -4.51
C MET A 114 7.30 -4.22 -5.08
N LEU A 115 8.52 -3.74 -4.85
CA LEU A 115 8.99 -2.44 -5.32
C LEU A 115 9.62 -2.61 -6.70
N VAL A 116 8.92 -2.13 -7.72
CA VAL A 116 9.32 -2.29 -9.12
C VAL A 116 9.81 -0.97 -9.68
N LEU A 117 11.06 -0.97 -10.17
CA LEU A 117 11.63 0.14 -10.92
C LEU A 117 11.26 0.01 -12.40
N VAL A 118 10.56 1.00 -12.93
CA VAL A 118 10.15 1.11 -14.34
C VAL A 118 11.27 1.81 -15.12
N ASP A 119 12.24 1.04 -15.59
CA ASP A 119 13.45 1.50 -16.30
C ASP A 119 13.48 1.06 -17.78
N VAL A 120 12.30 0.84 -18.37
CA VAL A 120 12.08 0.46 -19.77
C VAL A 120 10.86 1.18 -20.34
N ASP A 121 10.86 1.48 -21.64
CA ASP A 121 9.71 2.11 -22.32
C ASP A 121 8.54 1.13 -22.52
N ASN A 122 8.83 -0.11 -22.89
CA ASN A 122 7.83 -1.14 -23.14
C ASN A 122 7.40 -1.86 -21.84
N HIS A 123 6.84 -1.12 -20.89
CA HIS A 123 6.56 -1.60 -19.53
C HIS A 123 5.17 -2.23 -19.34
N GLN A 124 4.21 -1.97 -20.23
CA GLN A 124 2.78 -2.30 -20.01
C GLN A 124 2.51 -3.78 -19.79
N ALA A 125 3.05 -4.66 -20.64
CA ALA A 125 2.83 -6.11 -20.54
C ALA A 125 3.43 -6.68 -19.25
N SER A 126 4.66 -6.27 -18.92
CA SER A 126 5.36 -6.73 -17.72
C SER A 126 4.68 -6.25 -16.44
N ILE A 127 4.22 -4.99 -16.39
CA ILE A 127 3.45 -4.50 -15.24
C ILE A 127 2.14 -5.30 -15.10
N GLN A 128 1.44 -5.59 -16.20
CA GLN A 128 0.20 -6.37 -16.15
C GLN A 128 0.42 -7.79 -15.60
N GLU A 129 1.52 -8.44 -15.98
CA GLU A 129 1.93 -9.73 -15.41
C GLU A 129 2.24 -9.60 -13.92
N LEU A 130 3.09 -8.65 -13.53
CA LEU A 130 3.51 -8.42 -12.15
C LEU A 130 2.33 -8.04 -11.24
N VAL A 131 1.32 -7.33 -11.75
CA VAL A 131 0.07 -7.06 -11.03
C VAL A 131 -0.66 -8.36 -10.71
N LYS A 132 -0.83 -9.26 -11.69
CA LYS A 132 -1.48 -10.56 -11.47
C LYS A 132 -0.70 -11.38 -10.44
N THR A 133 0.63 -11.45 -10.61
CA THR A 133 1.53 -12.17 -9.70
C THR A 133 1.45 -11.60 -8.27
N SER A 134 1.39 -10.27 -8.13
CA SER A 134 1.29 -9.61 -6.83
C SER A 134 -0.04 -9.91 -6.13
N ILE A 135 -1.16 -9.90 -6.86
CA ILE A 135 -2.48 -10.23 -6.30
C ILE A 135 -2.52 -11.68 -5.81
N VAL A 136 -2.09 -12.63 -6.65
CA VAL A 136 -2.10 -14.07 -6.32
C VAL A 136 -1.25 -14.37 -5.08
N ASN A 137 -0.09 -13.71 -4.96
CA ASN A 137 0.85 -13.95 -3.86
C ASN A 137 0.66 -13.00 -2.67
N GLN A 138 -0.37 -12.15 -2.68
CA GLN A 138 -0.66 -11.16 -1.63
C GLN A 138 0.54 -10.23 -1.34
N TYR A 139 1.02 -9.59 -2.41
CA TYR A 139 1.99 -8.48 -2.36
C TYR A 139 1.30 -7.17 -2.71
N THR A 140 1.74 -6.09 -2.08
CA THR A 140 1.43 -4.73 -2.50
C THR A 140 2.46 -4.31 -3.56
N LEU A 141 2.01 -4.13 -4.80
CA LEU A 141 2.86 -3.65 -5.89
C LEU A 141 3.01 -2.12 -5.78
N VAL A 142 4.26 -1.65 -5.77
CA VAL A 142 4.60 -0.21 -5.83
C VAL A 142 5.51 -0.01 -7.03
N LEU A 143 5.11 0.89 -7.94
CA LEU A 143 5.90 1.26 -9.09
C LEU A 143 6.70 2.54 -8.78
N ALA A 144 7.95 2.57 -9.22
CA ALA A 144 8.81 3.75 -9.15
C ALA A 144 9.40 4.01 -10.53
N TRP A 145 9.42 5.27 -10.97
CA TRP A 145 9.94 5.72 -12.25
C TRP A 145 11.40 6.20 -12.17
N SER A 146 11.96 6.24 -10.96
CA SER A 146 13.37 6.53 -10.75
C SER A 146 13.91 5.84 -9.48
N PRO A 147 15.24 5.64 -9.39
CA PRO A 147 15.87 5.12 -8.17
C PRO A 147 15.62 6.02 -6.94
N GLU A 148 15.51 7.33 -7.15
CA GLU A 148 15.20 8.30 -6.09
C GLU A 148 13.78 8.11 -5.54
N GLU A 149 12.81 7.92 -6.42
CA GLU A 149 11.43 7.64 -6.02
C GLU A 149 11.34 6.30 -5.27
N ALA A 150 12.03 5.27 -5.77
CA ALA A 150 12.10 3.96 -5.11
C ALA A 150 12.66 4.07 -3.68
N ALA A 151 13.75 4.84 -3.50
CA ALA A 151 14.32 5.10 -2.18
C ALA A 151 13.34 5.84 -1.26
N ARG A 152 12.64 6.86 -1.78
CA ARG A 152 11.64 7.61 -1.02
C ARG A 152 10.50 6.72 -0.52
N TYR A 153 10.06 5.74 -1.30
CA TYR A 153 9.07 4.77 -0.84
C TYR A 153 9.60 3.93 0.33
N LEU A 154 10.84 3.44 0.26
CA LEU A 154 11.45 2.68 1.37
C LEU A 154 11.54 3.52 2.64
N GLU A 155 11.98 4.77 2.52
CA GLU A 155 12.04 5.72 3.65
C GLU A 155 10.66 5.97 4.25
N THR A 156 9.64 6.14 3.41
CA THR A 156 8.27 6.37 3.86
C THR A 156 7.74 5.15 4.62
N TYR A 157 7.91 3.94 4.11
CA TYR A 157 7.50 2.74 4.84
C TYR A 157 8.17 2.62 6.20
N LYS A 158 9.46 2.97 6.30
CA LYS A 158 10.18 2.94 7.58
C LYS A 158 9.71 4.05 8.53
N ALA A 159 9.57 5.28 8.04
CA ALA A 159 9.14 6.42 8.85
C ALA A 159 7.74 6.25 9.44
N TYR A 160 6.85 5.55 8.73
CA TYR A 160 5.47 5.32 9.13
C TYR A 160 5.23 3.97 9.83
N GLU A 161 6.26 3.20 10.17
CA GLU A 161 6.09 1.86 10.76
C GLU A 161 5.33 1.86 12.11
N HIS A 162 5.39 2.98 12.85
CA HIS A 162 4.75 3.16 14.16
C HIS A 162 3.57 4.14 14.12
N VAL A 163 3.22 4.69 12.96
CA VAL A 163 2.15 5.69 12.85
C VAL A 163 0.79 5.01 12.92
N THR A 164 -0.05 5.46 13.84
CA THR A 164 -1.40 4.91 14.03
C THR A 164 -2.34 5.34 12.90
N PRO A 165 -3.34 4.51 12.53
CA PRO A 165 -4.30 4.83 11.46
C PRO A 165 -5.09 6.14 11.69
N THR A 166 -5.15 6.61 12.94
CA THR A 166 -5.79 7.88 13.34
C THR A 166 -5.17 9.11 12.67
N SER A 167 -3.92 9.05 12.21
CA SER A 167 -3.28 10.16 11.49
C SER A 167 -3.89 10.42 10.10
N ILE A 168 -4.57 9.43 9.51
CA ILE A 168 -5.19 9.52 8.18
C ILE A 168 -6.67 9.92 8.29
N MET A 169 -7.27 9.84 9.48
CA MET A 169 -8.65 10.30 9.68
C MET A 169 -8.75 11.81 9.45
N GLU A 170 -9.80 12.20 8.76
CA GLU A 170 -10.18 13.60 8.63
C GLU A 170 -10.34 14.18 10.04
N LYS A 171 -9.63 15.27 10.33
CA LYS A 171 -9.82 16.04 11.55
C LYS A 171 -10.92 17.05 11.25
N PRO A 172 -12.19 16.81 11.65
CA PRO A 172 -13.24 17.78 11.38
C PRO A 172 -12.86 19.11 12.03
N SER A 173 -13.05 20.19 11.29
CA SER A 173 -12.90 21.54 11.83
C SER A 173 -13.88 21.75 12.99
N MET A 174 -13.40 22.24 14.13
CA MET A 174 -14.26 22.64 15.25
C MET A 174 -14.91 24.01 15.05
N ASP A 175 -14.57 24.70 13.96
CA ASP A 175 -15.15 25.98 13.58
C ASP A 175 -16.60 25.83 13.10
N TYR A 176 -17.49 26.65 13.66
CA TYR A 176 -18.93 26.61 13.40
C TYR A 176 -19.25 26.84 11.92
N LEU A 177 -18.64 27.85 11.29
CA LEU A 177 -18.89 28.17 9.89
C LEU A 177 -18.50 27.00 8.99
N SER A 178 -17.34 26.40 9.25
CA SER A 178 -16.84 25.25 8.50
C SER A 178 -17.75 24.02 8.65
N GLN A 179 -18.32 23.77 9.84
CA GLN A 179 -19.29 22.70 10.06
C GLN A 179 -20.61 22.94 9.32
N VAL A 180 -21.14 24.17 9.36
CA VAL A 180 -22.37 24.51 8.65
C VAL A 180 -22.18 24.42 7.13
N GLN A 181 -21.06 24.90 6.60
CA GLN A 181 -20.73 24.75 5.18
C GLN A 181 -20.65 23.27 4.79
N THR A 182 -20.00 22.43 5.60
CA THR A 182 -19.94 20.98 5.35
C THR A 182 -21.32 20.34 5.36
N CYS A 183 -22.18 20.72 6.30
CA CYS A 183 -23.56 20.25 6.38
C CYS A 183 -24.39 20.67 5.16
N LEU A 184 -24.36 21.95 4.78
CA LEU A 184 -25.18 22.49 3.68
C LEU A 184 -24.70 22.03 2.30
N THR A 185 -23.39 21.86 2.11
CA THR A 185 -22.81 21.34 0.84
C THR A 185 -23.09 19.85 0.61
N SER A 186 -23.64 19.13 1.59
CA SER A 186 -24.16 17.77 1.38
C SER A 186 -25.36 17.75 0.43
N VAL A 187 -26.11 18.85 0.33
CA VAL A 187 -27.23 18.99 -0.60
C VAL A 187 -26.69 19.27 -2.00
N ARG A 188 -27.10 18.43 -2.96
CA ARG A 188 -26.61 18.50 -4.34
C ARG A 188 -26.84 19.87 -4.98
N GLY A 189 -25.74 20.55 -5.29
CA GLY A 189 -25.75 21.84 -5.98
C GLY A 189 -25.75 23.07 -5.06
N ILE A 190 -25.61 22.88 -3.75
CA ILE A 190 -25.33 23.95 -2.79
C ILE A 190 -23.82 24.05 -2.59
N ASN A 191 -23.28 25.26 -2.77
CA ASN A 191 -21.86 25.54 -2.60
C ASN A 191 -21.54 26.20 -1.24
N LYS A 192 -20.25 26.34 -0.94
CA LYS A 192 -19.78 27.07 0.26
C LYS A 192 -20.23 28.54 0.28
N SER A 193 -20.29 29.18 -0.90
CA SER A 193 -20.81 30.55 -1.06
C SER A 193 -22.29 30.61 -0.71
N ASP A 194 -23.09 29.68 -1.23
CA ASP A 194 -24.53 29.61 -0.97
C ASP A 194 -24.82 29.39 0.52
N SER A 195 -23.99 28.58 1.19
CA SER A 195 -24.04 28.34 2.64
C SER A 195 -23.78 29.61 3.44
N LEU A 196 -22.86 30.45 2.99
CA LEU A 196 -22.58 31.75 3.60
C LEU A 196 -23.75 32.71 3.40
N THR A 197 -24.30 32.79 2.18
CA THR A 197 -25.47 33.62 1.88
C THR A 197 -26.68 33.24 2.74
N LEU A 198 -26.96 31.95 2.92
CA LEU A 198 -28.01 31.46 3.82
C LEU A 198 -27.80 31.91 5.27
N LEU A 199 -26.57 31.74 5.78
CA LEU A 199 -26.24 32.13 7.15
C LEU A 199 -26.29 33.65 7.35
N SER A 200 -25.85 34.43 6.36
CA SER A 200 -25.91 35.89 6.41
C SER A 200 -27.35 36.40 6.40
N GLN A 201 -28.24 35.79 5.62
CA GLN A 201 -29.64 36.22 5.54
C GLN A 201 -30.48 35.76 6.74
N PHE A 202 -30.35 34.49 7.14
CA PHE A 202 -31.23 33.89 8.16
C PHE A 202 -30.60 33.78 9.55
N GLY A 203 -29.32 34.15 9.69
CA GLY A 203 -28.56 34.23 10.95
C GLY A 203 -28.20 32.88 11.60
N SER A 204 -28.99 31.84 11.38
CA SER A 204 -28.78 30.51 11.97
C SER A 204 -29.15 29.39 11.01
N LEU A 205 -28.57 28.20 11.22
CA LEU A 205 -28.92 27.01 10.45
C LEU A 205 -30.41 26.65 10.59
N LYS A 206 -30.98 26.83 11.80
CA LYS A 206 -32.42 26.65 12.03
C LYS A 206 -33.24 27.58 11.15
N GLY A 207 -32.89 28.87 11.13
CA GLY A 207 -33.55 29.88 10.30
C GLY A 207 -33.50 29.53 8.82
N ALA A 208 -32.33 29.10 8.33
CA ALA A 208 -32.15 28.67 6.95
C ALA A 208 -33.00 27.45 6.59
N LEU A 209 -33.10 26.44 7.47
CA LEU A 209 -33.91 25.23 7.23
C LEU A 209 -35.42 25.48 7.31
N SER A 210 -35.86 26.49 8.08
CA SER A 210 -37.27 26.90 8.18
C SER A 210 -37.70 27.93 7.14
N ALA A 211 -36.79 28.38 6.26
CA ALA A 211 -37.08 29.41 5.28
C ALA A 211 -38.16 28.97 4.29
N SER A 212 -39.01 29.92 3.88
CA SER A 212 -40.03 29.68 2.84
C SER A 212 -39.37 29.59 1.46
N ARG A 213 -40.11 29.06 0.48
CA ARG A 213 -39.63 29.03 -0.91
C ARG A 213 -39.37 30.43 -1.42
N GLU A 214 -40.26 31.35 -1.11
CA GLU A 214 -40.23 32.74 -1.54
C GLU A 214 -38.99 33.47 -0.99
N ASP A 215 -38.64 33.23 0.28
CA ASP A 215 -37.45 33.83 0.91
C ASP A 215 -36.14 33.29 0.30
N LEU A 216 -36.11 32.02 -0.07
CA LEU A 216 -34.95 31.39 -0.69
C LEU A 216 -34.74 31.83 -2.14
N GLU A 217 -35.81 32.09 -2.88
CA GLU A 217 -35.75 32.61 -4.26
C GLU A 217 -35.27 34.07 -4.33
N GLN A 218 -35.39 34.83 -3.23
CA GLN A 218 -34.86 36.19 -3.12
C GLN A 218 -33.33 36.24 -2.95
N LEU A 219 -32.69 35.11 -2.63
CA LEU A 219 -31.25 35.05 -2.45
C LEU A 219 -30.52 35.11 -3.79
N GLU A 220 -29.45 35.89 -3.83
CA GLU A 220 -28.59 35.96 -5.02
C GLU A 220 -27.97 34.58 -5.34
N GLY A 221 -28.13 34.13 -6.59
CA GLY A 221 -27.57 32.85 -7.04
C GLY A 221 -28.40 31.61 -6.66
N TRP A 222 -29.57 31.79 -6.05
CA TRP A 222 -30.53 30.74 -5.72
C TRP A 222 -31.62 30.61 -6.78
N GLY A 223 -31.32 29.85 -7.84
CA GLY A 223 -32.31 29.50 -8.85
C GLY A 223 -33.34 28.47 -8.36
N PRO A 224 -34.48 28.32 -9.06
CA PRO A 224 -35.60 27.46 -8.64
C PRO A 224 -35.20 26.00 -8.42
N THR A 225 -34.23 25.50 -9.21
CA THR A 225 -33.70 24.14 -9.06
C THR A 225 -32.93 23.96 -7.76
N LYS A 226 -32.15 24.95 -7.32
CA LYS A 226 -31.44 24.89 -6.03
C LYS A 226 -32.42 24.98 -4.87
N VAL A 227 -33.37 25.91 -4.95
CA VAL A 227 -34.42 26.10 -3.94
C VAL A 227 -35.23 24.83 -3.75
N ASN A 228 -35.71 24.22 -4.84
CA ASN A 228 -36.46 22.95 -4.78
C ASN A 228 -35.65 21.84 -4.09
N ARG A 229 -34.37 21.67 -4.47
CA ARG A 229 -33.51 20.62 -3.86
C ARG A 229 -33.22 20.88 -2.39
N PHE A 230 -33.04 22.14 -2.00
CA PHE A 230 -32.80 22.50 -0.61
C PHE A 230 -34.03 22.25 0.25
N LEU A 231 -35.21 22.69 -0.22
CA LEU A 231 -36.47 22.43 0.47
C LEU A 231 -36.80 20.95 0.56
N GLU A 232 -36.58 20.20 -0.52
CA GLU A 232 -36.70 18.74 -0.51
C GLU A 232 -35.77 18.14 0.54
N ALA A 233 -34.49 18.51 0.56
CA ALA A 233 -33.55 18.00 1.57
C ALA A 233 -33.90 18.42 3.01
N ALA A 234 -34.47 19.60 3.22
CA ALA A 234 -34.76 20.14 4.54
C ALA A 234 -36.10 19.68 5.12
N GLN A 235 -37.12 19.48 4.29
CA GLN A 235 -38.52 19.30 4.71
C GLN A 235 -39.09 17.93 4.33
N GLN A 236 -38.42 17.15 3.48
CA GLN A 236 -38.91 15.83 3.12
C GLN A 236 -38.92 14.90 4.34
N PRO A 237 -40.00 14.14 4.57
CA PRO A 237 -40.04 13.15 5.64
C PRO A 237 -38.98 12.07 5.41
N PHE A 238 -38.30 11.66 6.48
CA PHE A 238 -37.29 10.60 6.44
C PHE A 238 -37.83 9.22 6.01
N MET A 239 -39.15 9.02 6.11
CA MET A 239 -39.82 7.78 5.70
C MET A 239 -40.37 7.92 4.27
N SER A 240 -40.03 6.96 3.42
CA SER A 240 -40.68 6.83 2.11
C SER A 240 -42.17 6.56 2.29
N ARG A 241 -42.99 7.19 1.45
CA ARG A 241 -44.45 7.01 1.41
C ARG A 241 -44.87 5.54 1.23
N SER A 242 -43.98 4.68 0.72
CA SER A 242 -44.21 3.23 0.60
C SER A 242 -44.17 2.46 1.93
N VAL A 243 -43.61 3.03 3.00
CA VAL A 243 -43.52 2.40 4.33
C VAL A 243 -44.69 2.84 5.24
N ILE A 244 -45.33 3.96 4.93
CA ILE A 244 -46.43 4.54 5.70
C ILE A 244 -47.74 3.82 5.32
N LYS A 245 -48.13 2.81 6.10
CA LYS A 245 -49.41 2.08 5.94
C LYS A 245 -50.65 2.88 6.38
N ASN A 246 -50.50 4.05 7.01
CA ASN A 246 -51.63 4.88 7.42
C ASN A 246 -51.26 6.38 7.40
N PRO A 247 -51.76 7.18 6.43
CA PRO A 247 -51.40 8.60 6.30
C PRO A 247 -52.14 9.54 7.27
N GLU A 248 -53.13 9.05 8.03
CA GLU A 248 -53.99 9.90 8.90
C GLU A 248 -53.41 10.19 10.29
N SER A 249 -52.30 9.56 10.70
CA SER A 249 -51.72 9.77 12.04
C SER A 249 -50.68 10.90 12.13
N LEU A 250 -50.31 11.53 11.02
CA LEU A 250 -49.27 12.57 10.96
C LEU A 250 -49.81 14.01 10.95
N SER A 251 -51.13 14.20 10.82
CA SER A 251 -51.75 15.54 10.76
C SER A 251 -52.18 16.11 12.12
N LYS A 252 -51.88 15.42 13.24
CA LYS A 252 -52.29 15.85 14.59
C LYS A 252 -51.18 16.40 15.48
N GLU A 253 -49.94 16.44 15.02
CA GLU A 253 -48.82 17.02 15.79
C GLU A 253 -48.02 18.02 14.92
N ILE A 254 -48.66 19.14 14.59
CA ILE A 254 -48.00 20.43 14.35
C ILE A 254 -48.85 21.51 15.01
#